data_AF-A0A744BQC0-F1
#
_entry.id   AF-A0A744BQC0-F1
#
_cell.length_a   1.000
_cell.length_b   1.000
_cell.length_c   1.000
_cell.angle_alpha   90.00
_cell.angle_beta   90.00
_cell.angle_gamma   90.00
#
_symmetry.space_group_name_H-M   'P 1'
#
loop_
_entity.id
_entity.type
_entity.pdbx_description
1 polymer ?
#
loop_
_entity_poly.entity_id
_entity_poly.type
_entity_poly.pdbx_seq_one_letter_code
_entity_poly.pdbx_strand_id
1 'polypeptide(L)' 'MATKEENIARLQELAVQLGREPDISGSAAEISQRVAEWEEEASGMQAGENAETTASDPQD' A
#
# COMPACT_ATOMS: atom_id res chain seq x y z
N MET A 1 5.31 12.61 -16.50
CA MET A 1 4.24 12.40 -15.49
C MET A 1 3.48 11.17 -15.94
N ALA A 2 3.21 10.23 -15.03
CA ALA A 2 2.34 9.10 -15.32
C ALA A 2 0.94 9.64 -15.69
N THR A 3 0.31 9.00 -16.66
CA THR A 3 -1.06 9.28 -17.06
C THR A 3 -2.04 8.82 -15.98
N LYS A 4 -3.29 9.28 -16.06
CA LYS A 4 -4.34 8.86 -15.14
C LYS A 4 -4.52 7.33 -15.14
N GLU A 5 -4.43 6.70 -16.30
CA GLU A 5 -4.59 5.25 -16.45
C GLU A 5 -3.44 4.48 -15.80
N GLU A 6 -2.20 4.94 -15.98
CA GLU A 6 -1.02 4.36 -15.30
C GLU A 6 -1.14 4.48 -13.78
N ASN A 7 -1.58 5.64 -13.27
CA ASN A 7 -1.81 5.82 -11.83
C ASN A 7 -2.94 4.92 -11.31
N ILE A 8 -4.01 4.71 -12.08
CA ILE A 8 -5.11 3.81 -11.70
C ILE A 8 -4.64 2.35 -11.65
N ALA A 9 -3.82 1.91 -12.61
CA ALA A 9 -3.27 0.57 -12.59
C ALA A 9 -2.41 0.36 -11.34
N ARG A 10 -1.53 1.33 -11.04
CA ARG A 10 -0.67 1.27 -9.85
C ARG A 10 -1.46 1.28 -8.54
N LEU A 11 -2.51 2.12 -8.46
CA LEU A 11 -3.37 2.20 -7.29
C LEU A 11 -4.09 0.88 -7.02
N GLN A 12 -4.53 0.17 -8.06
CA GLN A 12 -5.15 -1.15 -7.92
C GLN A 12 -4.18 -2.19 -7.35
N GLU A 13 -2.93 -2.22 -7.83
CA GLU A 13 -1.91 -3.12 -7.29
C GLU A 13 -1.64 -2.88 -5.80
N LEU A 14 -1.59 -1.61 -5.40
CA LEU A 14 -1.40 -1.22 -4.00
C LEU A 14 -2.64 -1.54 -3.16
N ALA A 15 -3.85 -1.38 -3.69
CA ALA A 15 -5.09 -1.78 -3.04
C ALA A 15 -5.08 -3.27 -2.67
N VAL A 16 -4.64 -4.12 -3.59
CA VAL A 16 -4.52 -5.57 -3.34
C VAL A 16 -3.50 -5.85 -2.23
N GLN A 17 -2.34 -5.20 -2.25
CA GLN A 17 -1.31 -5.35 -1.22
C GLN A 17 -1.78 -4.90 0.16
N LEU A 18 -2.51 -3.78 0.23
CA LEU A 18 -3.01 -3.19 1.48
C LEU A 18 -4.35 -3.79 1.93
N GLY A 19 -4.98 -4.65 1.12
CA GLY A 19 -6.30 -5.22 1.40
C GLY A 19 -7.43 -4.18 1.41
N ARG A 20 -7.37 -3.16 0.55
CA ARG A 20 -8.32 -2.04 0.48
C ARG A 20 -8.93 -1.90 -0.91
N GLU A 21 -10.08 -1.26 -1.01
CA GLU A 21 -10.68 -0.90 -2.31
C GLU A 21 -10.05 0.40 -2.86
N PRO A 22 -9.58 0.41 -4.13
CA PRO A 22 -8.95 1.59 -4.71
C PRO A 22 -9.98 2.67 -5.07
N ASP A 23 -9.79 3.88 -4.54
CA ASP A 23 -10.57 5.06 -4.97
C ASP A 23 -9.94 5.68 -6.24
N ILE A 24 -10.58 5.41 -7.38
CA ILE A 24 -10.17 5.92 -8.71
C ILE A 24 -10.91 7.20 -9.12
N SER A 25 -11.70 7.78 -8.20
CA SER A 25 -12.38 9.05 -8.46
C SER A 25 -11.40 10.22 -8.48
N GLY A 26 -11.77 11.29 -9.19
CA GLY A 26 -10.97 12.51 -9.29
C GLY A 26 -10.05 12.61 -10.52
N SER A 27 -9.16 13.57 -10.48
CA SER A 27 -8.19 13.93 -11.52
C SER A 27 -6.92 13.07 -11.46
N ALA A 28 -6.10 13.13 -12.52
CA ALA A 28 -4.83 12.39 -12.56
C ALA A 28 -3.87 12.75 -11.41
N ALA A 29 -3.89 14.01 -10.96
CA ALA A 29 -3.06 14.50 -9.87
C ALA A 29 -3.50 13.92 -8.52
N GLU A 30 -4.81 13.89 -8.26
CA GLU A 30 -5.37 13.30 -7.03
C GLU A 30 -5.04 11.80 -6.92
N ILE A 31 -5.19 11.07 -8.04
CA ILE A 31 -4.81 9.65 -8.07
C ILE A 31 -3.30 9.48 -7.89
N SER A 32 -2.48 10.35 -8.49
CA SER A 32 -1.02 10.31 -8.32
C SER A 32 -0.59 10.53 -6.87
N GLN A 33 -1.26 11.43 -6.14
CA GLN A 33 -0.99 11.67 -4.72
C GLN A 33 -1.32 10.43 -3.90
N ARG A 34 -2.51 9.85 -4.12
CA ARG A 34 -2.96 8.65 -3.42
C ARG A 34 -2.03 7.44 -3.66
N VAL A 35 -1.57 7.27 -4.90
CA VAL A 35 -0.56 6.26 -5.24
C VAL A 35 0.70 6.47 -4.40
N ALA A 36 1.24 7.70 -4.35
CA ALA A 36 2.46 7.99 -3.60
C ALA A 36 2.29 7.71 -2.09
N GLU A 37 1.15 8.09 -1.51
CA GLU A 37 0.83 7.79 -0.10
C GLU A 37 0.78 6.28 0.17
N TRP A 38 0.15 5.51 -0.73
CA TRP A 38 0.03 4.07 -0.57
C TRP A 38 1.34 3.32 -0.84
N GLU A 39 2.21 3.84 -1.71
CA GLU A 39 3.55 3.28 -1.90
C GLU A 39 4.42 3.44 -0.65
N GLU A 40 4.35 4.58 0.04
CA GLU A 40 5.02 4.75 1.35
C GLU A 40 4.44 3.79 2.39
N GLU A 41 3.11 3.64 2.46
CA GLU A 41 2.48 2.71 3.41
C GLU A 41 2.87 1.24 3.12
N ALA A 42 2.78 0.80 1.86
CA ALA A 42 3.12 -0.56 1.45
C ALA A 42 4.60 -0.88 1.65
N SER A 43 5.50 0.09 1.42
CA SER A 43 6.93 -0.08 1.68
C SER A 43 7.26 -0.08 3.18
N GLY A 44 6.53 0.69 3.99
CA GLY A 44 6.62 0.66 5.45
C GLY A 44 6.13 -0.65 6.07
N MET A 45 5.10 -1.27 5.50
CA MET A 45 4.59 -2.58 5.95
C MET A 45 5.58 -3.72 5.69
N GLN A 46 6.22 -3.75 4.51
CA GLN A 46 7.22 -4.77 4.18
C GLN A 46 8.46 -4.72 5.08
N ALA A 47 8.76 -3.58 5.71
CA ALA A 47 9.86 -3.45 6.65
C ALA A 47 9.54 -4.03 8.05
N GLY A 48 8.28 -4.33 8.36
CA GLY A 48 7.82 -4.86 9.66
C GLY A 48 7.62 -6.38 9.69
N GLU A 49 7.53 -7.05 8.53
CA GLU A 49 7.12 -8.46 8.45
C GLU A 49 8.30 -9.39 8.15
N ASN A 50 9.40 -9.25 8.90
CA ASN A 50 10.45 -10.28 9.01
C ASN A 50 11.11 -10.34 10.41
N ALA A 51 10.45 -9.84 11.46
CA ALA A 51 11.05 -9.92 12.80
C ALA A 51 10.09 -9.97 13.99
N GLU A 52 8.91 -10.61 13.91
CA GLU A 52 8.27 -11.02 15.18
C GLU A 52 7.26 -12.17 15.00
N THR A 53 7.75 -13.39 14.84
CA THR A 53 6.99 -14.59 15.23
C THR A 53 7.94 -15.63 15.79
N THR A 54 8.38 -15.40 17.03
CA THR A 54 8.45 -16.47 18.03
C THR A 54 7.90 -15.92 19.33
N ALA A 55 6.59 -15.71 19.36
CA ALA A 55 5.85 -15.74 20.60
C ALA A 55 5.92 -17.16 21.15
N SER A 56 6.56 -17.34 22.31
CA SER A 56 6.15 -18.27 23.37
C SER A 56 7.13 -18.11 24.51
N ASP A 57 6.82 -17.17 25.41
CA ASP A 57 7.08 -17.38 26.82
C ASP A 57 6.06 -18.40 27.33
N PRO A 58 6.50 -19.53 27.89
CA PRO A 58 5.73 -20.17 28.93
C PRO A 58 6.58 -20.41 30.18
N GLN A 59 6.24 -19.64 31.22
CA GLN A 59 5.95 -20.08 32.60
C GLN A 59 7.03 -20.75 33.49
N ASP A 60 7.05 -20.20 34.72
CA ASP A 60 7.53 -20.68 36.03
C ASP A 60 9.00 -20.41 36.40
#